data_AF-A0A5J6SPM3-F1
#
_entry.id   AF-A0A5J6SPM3-F1
#
_cell.length_a   1.000
_cell.length_b   1.000
_cell.length_c   1.000
_cell.angle_alpha   90.00
_cell.angle_beta   90.00
_cell.angle_gamma   90.00
#
_symmetry.space_group_name_H-M   'P 1'
#
loop_
_entity.id
_entity.type
_entity.pdbx_description
1 polymer ?
#
loop_
_entity_poly.entity_id
_entity_poly.type
_entity_poly.pdbx_seq_one_letter_code
_entity_poly.pdbx_strand_id
1 'polypeptide(L)'
;MEAAIDLYRNGSYVTLVHRGETVLEGIKPSLLLDMRNLLKKEQINFYPNSTIANIDETTISIISSNGTVSIQNDFFFPLMGYQPNTSLLQSIGIQTDFSTLVPSFNPKTHESNVKNIFLSGVVTGGITNSVYIGDVLFHGLKIAEEIAQRLSYV
;
A
#
# COMPACT_ATOMS: atom_id res chain seq x y z
N MET A 1 -1.24 -0.82 10.68
CA MET A 1 -2.11 -0.49 11.83
C MET A 1 -2.94 -1.67 12.29
N GLU A 2 -3.74 -2.29 11.42
CA GLU A 2 -4.53 -3.49 11.73
C GLU A 2 -3.68 -4.60 12.39
N ALA A 3 -2.57 -4.99 11.78
CA ALA A 3 -1.63 -5.96 12.36
C ALA A 3 -1.10 -5.58 13.76
N ALA A 4 -0.88 -4.30 14.04
CA ALA A 4 -0.39 -3.86 15.35
C ALA A 4 -1.46 -4.01 16.44
N ILE A 5 -2.72 -3.69 16.10
CA ILE A 5 -3.87 -3.89 17.00
C ILE A 5 -4.07 -5.39 17.25
N ASP A 6 -4.01 -6.20 16.21
CA ASP A 6 -4.24 -7.64 16.30
C ASP A 6 -3.12 -8.34 17.10
N LEU A 7 -1.85 -8.00 16.86
CA LEU A 7 -0.72 -8.51 17.64
C LEU A 7 -0.86 -8.15 19.13
N TYR A 8 -1.19 -6.89 19.44
CA TYR A 8 -1.43 -6.45 20.81
C TYR A 8 -2.60 -7.21 21.47
N ARG A 9 -3.72 -7.37 20.76
CA ARG A 9 -4.89 -8.13 21.25
C ARG A 9 -4.57 -9.60 21.53
N ASN A 10 -3.57 -10.16 20.85
CA ASN A 10 -3.09 -11.53 21.06
C ASN A 10 -1.90 -11.60 22.04
N GLY A 11 -1.67 -10.56 22.84
CA GLY A 11 -0.70 -10.58 23.94
C GLY A 11 0.75 -10.27 23.55
N SER A 12 1.00 -9.81 22.32
CA SER A 12 2.35 -9.39 21.92
C SER A 12 2.68 -8.00 22.44
N TYR A 13 3.96 -7.78 22.77
CA TYR A 13 4.50 -6.44 22.99
C TYR A 13 4.79 -5.77 21.65
N VAL A 14 4.04 -4.71 21.34
CA VAL A 14 4.10 -4.09 20.01
C VAL A 14 4.79 -2.73 20.10
N THR A 15 5.79 -2.55 19.24
CA THR A 15 6.41 -1.25 18.97
C THR A 15 6.15 -0.88 17.52
N LEU A 16 5.61 0.32 17.30
CA LEU A 16 5.44 0.94 15.99
C LEU A 16 6.58 1.93 15.74
N VAL A 17 7.21 1.82 14.58
CA VAL A 17 8.20 2.78 14.08
C VAL A 17 7.67 3.37 12.80
N HIS A 18 7.57 4.70 12.71
CA HIS A 18 7.00 5.36 11.55
C HIS A 18 7.78 6.63 11.19
N ARG A 19 7.92 6.89 9.88
CA ARG A 19 8.64 8.06 9.36
C ARG A 19 7.91 9.38 9.56
N GLY A 20 6.59 9.33 9.60
CA GLY A 20 5.75 10.50 9.90
C GLY A 20 5.54 10.69 11.40
N GLU A 21 5.01 11.85 11.77
CA GLU A 21 4.71 12.20 13.16
C GLU A 21 3.54 11.40 13.76
N THR A 22 2.68 10.85 12.90
CA THR A 22 1.49 10.12 13.29
C THR A 22 1.27 8.92 12.38
N VAL A 23 0.52 7.95 12.89
CA VAL A 23 0.03 6.77 12.18
C VAL A 23 -1.50 6.75 12.04
N LEU A 24 -2.13 7.85 12.46
CA LEU A 24 -3.59 8.00 12.47
C LEU A 24 -4.13 8.56 11.15
N GLU A 25 -3.25 9.05 10.27
CA GLU A 25 -3.61 9.52 8.94
C GLU A 25 -3.87 8.34 8.01
N GLY A 26 -4.96 8.41 7.22
CA GLY A 26 -5.32 7.36 6.26
C GLY A 26 -5.72 6.00 6.88
N ILE A 27 -5.77 5.89 8.20
CA ILE A 27 -6.25 4.68 8.87
C ILE A 27 -7.77 4.52 8.64
N LYS A 28 -8.22 3.27 8.50
CA LYS A 28 -9.64 2.93 8.45
C LYS A 28 -10.37 3.56 9.66
N PRO A 29 -11.50 4.27 9.47
CA PRO A 29 -12.23 4.90 10.57
C PRO A 29 -12.61 3.93 11.70
N SER A 30 -12.89 2.67 11.37
CA SER A 30 -13.19 1.61 12.35
C SER A 30 -12.06 1.28 13.31
N LEU A 31 -10.80 1.55 12.92
CA LEU A 31 -9.60 1.25 13.73
C LEU A 31 -9.04 2.50 14.42
N LEU A 32 -9.51 3.70 14.05
CA LEU A 32 -8.94 4.98 14.49
C LEU A 32 -9.03 5.16 16.00
N LEU A 33 -10.21 4.90 16.59
CA LEU A 33 -10.44 5.08 18.02
C LEU A 33 -9.59 4.09 18.84
N ASP A 34 -9.53 2.84 18.40
CA ASP A 34 -8.74 1.79 19.04
C ASP A 34 -7.26 2.17 19.04
N MET A 35 -6.69 2.50 17.87
CA MET A 35 -5.29 2.88 17.75
C MET A 35 -4.97 4.11 18.62
N ARG A 36 -5.82 5.15 18.58
CA ARG A 36 -5.63 6.34 19.42
C ARG A 36 -5.58 6.00 20.91
N ASN A 37 -6.47 5.12 21.37
CA ASN A 37 -6.51 4.72 22.77
C ASN A 37 -5.28 3.89 23.17
N LEU A 38 -4.84 2.97 22.31
CA LEU A 38 -3.65 2.15 22.55
C LEU A 38 -2.38 3.00 22.65
N LEU A 39 -2.23 3.98 21.74
CA LEU A 39 -1.11 4.93 21.80
C LEU A 39 -1.18 5.84 23.03
N LYS A 40 -2.34 6.41 23.33
CA LYS A 40 -2.53 7.30 24.49
C LYS A 40 -2.27 6.61 25.83
N LYS A 41 -2.57 5.32 25.93
CA LYS A 41 -2.35 4.49 27.13
C LYS A 41 -0.97 3.85 27.15
N GLU A 42 -0.11 4.14 26.16
CA GLU A 42 1.22 3.53 26.01
C GLU A 42 1.18 1.99 25.99
N GLN A 43 0.06 1.43 25.51
CA GLN A 43 -0.13 -0.01 25.35
C GLN A 43 0.55 -0.53 24.09
N ILE A 44 0.74 0.34 23.11
CA ILE A 44 1.62 0.15 21.96
C ILE A 44 2.65 1.27 21.99
N ASN A 45 3.93 0.91 22.03
CA ASN A 45 5.02 1.87 21.97
C ASN A 45 5.08 2.47 20.57
N PHE A 46 5.33 3.77 20.46
CA PHE A 46 5.38 4.45 19.17
C PHE A 46 6.58 5.39 19.06
N TYR A 47 7.37 5.16 18.01
CA TYR A 47 8.47 6.01 17.59
C TYR A 47 8.07 6.78 16.32
N PRO A 48 7.53 8.01 16.46
CA PRO A 48 7.27 8.89 15.33
C PRO A 48 8.57 9.44 14.75
N ASN A 49 8.52 9.97 13.53
CA ASN A 49 9.66 10.62 12.88
C ASN A 49 10.95 9.77 12.94
N SER A 50 10.80 8.45 12.80
CA SER A 50 11.85 7.49 13.07
C SER A 50 12.00 6.47 11.93
N THR A 51 13.20 5.89 11.82
CA THR A 51 13.55 4.87 10.82
C THR A 51 14.34 3.73 11.45
N ILE A 52 14.29 2.56 10.83
CA ILE A 52 15.12 1.42 11.23
C ILE A 52 16.53 1.60 10.69
N ALA A 53 17.54 1.54 11.56
CA ALA A 53 18.96 1.55 11.20
C ALA A 53 19.49 0.13 10.95
N ASN A 54 19.19 -0.80 11.85
CA ASN A 54 19.70 -2.17 11.80
C ASN A 54 18.70 -3.15 12.40
N ILE A 55 18.71 -4.38 11.89
CA ILE A 55 17.91 -5.50 12.39
C ILE A 55 18.89 -6.64 12.67
N ASP A 56 19.08 -6.96 13.95
CA ASP A 56 19.89 -8.07 14.42
C ASP A 56 18.99 -9.24 14.86
N GLU A 57 19.59 -10.35 15.28
CA GLU A 57 18.84 -11.56 15.67
C GLU A 57 17.84 -11.32 16.80
N THR A 58 18.19 -10.48 17.79
CA THR A 58 17.35 -10.24 18.98
C THR A 58 17.12 -8.76 19.27
N THR A 59 17.61 -7.87 18.40
CA THR A 59 17.52 -6.42 18.61
C THR A 59 17.25 -5.66 17.32
N ILE A 60 16.60 -4.51 17.46
CA ILE A 60 16.44 -3.53 16.38
C ILE A 60 17.00 -2.19 16.84
N SER A 61 17.75 -1.54 15.96
CA SER A 61 18.23 -0.17 16.14
C SER A 61 17.34 0.81 15.38
N ILE A 62 16.85 1.83 16.05
CA ILE A 62 15.93 2.85 15.55
C ILE A 62 16.62 4.20 15.59
N ILE A 63 16.67 4.91 14.46
CA ILE A 63 17.06 6.32 14.40
C ILE A 63 15.80 7.13 14.68
N SER A 64 15.82 7.89 15.78
CA SER A 64 14.76 8.85 16.15
C SER A 64 15.30 10.27 16.14
N SER A 65 14.40 11.26 16.28
CA SER A 65 14.77 12.67 16.45
C SER A 65 15.69 12.92 17.66
N ASN A 66 15.65 12.05 18.67
CA ASN A 66 16.41 12.17 19.92
C ASN A 66 17.70 11.34 19.91
N GLY A 67 18.06 10.75 18.75
CA GLY A 67 19.20 9.87 18.59
C GLY A 67 18.82 8.42 18.31
N THR A 68 19.82 7.55 18.28
CA THR A 68 19.64 6.12 18.00
C THR A 68 19.28 5.37 19.28
N VAL A 69 18.23 4.57 19.23
CA VAL A 69 17.74 3.73 20.34
C VAL A 69 17.77 2.28 19.90
N SER A 70 18.24 1.38 20.76
CA SER A 70 18.17 -0.06 20.53
C SER A 70 17.09 -0.68 21.40
N ILE A 71 16.27 -1.56 20.82
CA ILE A 71 15.20 -2.29 21.52
C ILE A 71 15.37 -3.79 21.31
N GLN A 72 14.94 -4.58 22.29
CA GLN A 72 14.80 -6.03 22.13
C GLN A 72 13.67 -6.32 21.13
N ASN A 73 13.88 -7.31 20.26
CA ASN A 73 12.95 -7.66 19.21
C ASN A 73 13.09 -9.12 18.78
N ASP A 74 11.98 -9.86 18.80
CA ASP A 74 11.92 -11.24 18.31
C ASP A 74 11.43 -11.32 16.85
N PHE A 75 10.50 -10.44 16.43
CA PHE A 75 9.87 -10.49 15.11
C PHE A 75 9.71 -9.10 14.49
N PHE A 76 10.09 -8.97 13.22
CA PHE A 76 9.96 -7.73 12.46
C PHE A 76 8.93 -7.86 11.33
N PHE A 77 7.96 -6.94 11.27
CA PHE A 77 6.94 -6.88 10.23
C PHE A 77 7.13 -5.64 9.34
N PRO A 78 7.74 -5.77 8.14
CA PRO A 78 7.94 -4.65 7.21
C PRO A 78 6.63 -4.28 6.48
N LEU A 79 5.72 -3.62 7.18
CA LEU A 79 4.40 -3.24 6.66
C LEU A 79 4.42 -1.86 5.96
N MET A 80 5.35 -1.68 5.01
CA MET A 80 5.63 -0.40 4.33
C MET A 80 4.87 -0.24 3.00
N GLY A 81 3.93 -1.13 2.69
CA GLY A 81 3.19 -1.15 1.45
C GLY A 81 3.88 -1.93 0.33
N TYR A 82 3.32 -1.82 -0.88
CA TYR A 82 3.77 -2.53 -2.06
C TYR A 82 3.92 -1.54 -3.22
N GLN A 83 4.80 -1.86 -4.17
CA GLN A 83 4.92 -1.16 -5.43
C GLN A 83 4.57 -2.14 -6.57
N PRO A 84 3.74 -1.75 -7.56
CA PRO A 84 3.46 -2.60 -8.70
C PRO A 84 4.73 -2.81 -9.52
N ASN A 85 4.96 -4.06 -9.92
CA ASN A 85 6.00 -4.37 -10.89
C ASN A 85 5.46 -4.10 -12.30
N THR A 86 5.80 -2.93 -12.86
CA THR A 86 5.37 -2.53 -14.20
C THR A 86 6.27 -3.07 -15.31
N SER A 87 7.33 -3.82 -14.99
CA SER A 87 8.28 -4.33 -15.99
C SER A 87 7.59 -5.20 -17.05
N LEU A 88 6.59 -5.99 -16.64
CA LEU A 88 5.79 -6.80 -17.57
C LEU A 88 4.95 -5.93 -18.50
N LEU A 89 4.39 -4.82 -18.01
CA LEU A 89 3.59 -3.90 -18.84
C LEU A 89 4.50 -3.20 -19.85
N GLN A 90 5.65 -2.72 -19.39
CA GLN A 90 6.64 -2.05 -20.22
C GLN A 90 7.22 -2.99 -21.28
N SER A 91 7.46 -4.26 -20.95
CA SER A 91 8.02 -5.24 -21.90
C SER A 91 7.08 -5.57 -23.07
N ILE A 92 5.77 -5.40 -22.89
CA ILE A 92 4.76 -5.54 -23.96
C ILE A 92 4.39 -4.21 -24.62
N GLY A 93 5.10 -3.13 -24.33
CA GLY A 93 4.95 -1.82 -24.97
C GLY A 93 3.97 -0.87 -24.30
N ILE A 94 3.45 -1.19 -23.11
CA ILE A 94 2.56 -0.29 -22.37
C ILE A 94 3.41 0.81 -21.73
N GLN A 95 3.04 2.05 -22.01
CA GLN A 95 3.68 3.22 -21.41
C GLN A 95 3.20 3.40 -19.97
N THR A 96 4.08 3.87 -19.09
CA THR A 96 3.75 4.19 -17.69
C THR A 96 4.24 5.58 -17.35
N ASP A 97 3.47 6.31 -16.55
CA ASP A 97 3.92 7.58 -15.98
C ASP A 97 5.17 7.37 -15.12
N PHE A 98 6.18 8.24 -15.27
CA PHE A 98 7.46 8.09 -14.60
C PHE A 98 7.36 8.26 -13.07
N SER A 99 6.45 9.12 -12.61
CA SER A 99 6.36 9.49 -11.18
C SER A 99 5.39 8.61 -10.40
N THR A 100 4.30 8.20 -11.04
CA THR A 100 3.19 7.47 -10.40
C THR A 100 3.12 6.00 -10.82
N LEU A 101 3.87 5.58 -11.84
CA LEU A 101 3.79 4.25 -12.45
C LEU A 101 2.41 3.87 -12.97
N VAL A 102 1.50 4.84 -13.11
CA VAL A 102 0.18 4.62 -13.70
C VAL A 102 0.37 4.27 -15.17
N PRO A 103 -0.12 3.11 -15.65
CA PRO A 103 -0.04 2.77 -17.05
C PRO A 103 -0.95 3.67 -17.90
N SER A 104 -0.60 3.86 -19.17
CA SER A 104 -1.42 4.60 -20.13
C SER A 104 -2.58 3.73 -20.60
N PHE A 105 -3.81 4.19 -20.37
CA PHE A 105 -5.04 3.55 -20.85
C PHE A 105 -6.17 4.56 -21.01
N ASN A 106 -7.17 4.19 -21.82
CA ASN A 106 -8.42 4.93 -21.96
C ASN A 106 -9.36 4.60 -20.78
N PRO A 107 -9.75 5.57 -19.93
CA PRO A 107 -10.59 5.30 -18.76
C PRO A 107 -12.04 4.86 -19.07
N LYS A 108 -12.50 5.03 -20.32
CA LYS A 108 -13.83 4.59 -20.76
C LYS A 108 -13.84 3.12 -21.18
N THR A 109 -12.77 2.63 -21.81
CA THR A 109 -12.69 1.28 -22.37
C THR A 109 -11.73 0.37 -21.61
N HIS A 110 -10.86 0.96 -20.79
CA HIS A 110 -9.73 0.32 -20.13
C HIS A 110 -8.69 -0.30 -21.07
N GLU A 111 -8.70 0.08 -22.35
CA GLU A 111 -7.66 -0.33 -23.30
C GLU A 111 -6.39 0.52 -23.11
N SER A 112 -5.24 -0.14 -23.08
CA SER A 112 -3.93 0.52 -23.02
C SER A 112 -3.57 1.23 -24.33
N ASN A 113 -2.40 1.88 -24.36
CA ASN A 113 -1.83 2.38 -25.61
C ASN A 113 -1.47 1.27 -26.62
N VAL A 114 -1.43 0.00 -26.18
CA VAL A 114 -1.21 -1.16 -27.05
C VAL A 114 -2.56 -1.77 -27.40
N LYS A 115 -2.85 -1.83 -28.70
CA LYS A 115 -4.15 -2.30 -29.24
C LYS A 115 -4.49 -3.70 -28.73
N ASN A 116 -5.73 -3.89 -28.31
CA ASN A 116 -6.31 -5.12 -27.77
C ASN A 116 -5.69 -5.60 -26.44
N ILE A 117 -4.94 -4.75 -25.74
CA ILE A 117 -4.45 -5.03 -24.40
C ILE A 117 -5.19 -4.12 -23.42
N PHE A 118 -5.89 -4.72 -22.46
CA PHE A 118 -6.74 -4.03 -21.50
C PHE A 118 -6.22 -4.16 -20.08
N LEU A 119 -6.49 -3.15 -19.25
CA LEU A 119 -6.00 -3.06 -17.87
C LEU A 119 -7.16 -2.99 -16.88
N SER A 120 -7.16 -3.90 -15.91
CA SER A 120 -8.19 -3.99 -14.87
C SER A 120 -7.56 -4.22 -13.50
N GLY A 121 -8.27 -3.83 -12.44
CA GLY A 121 -7.75 -3.91 -11.07
C GLY A 121 -6.85 -2.73 -10.69
N VAL A 122 -6.23 -2.87 -9.52
CA VAL A 122 -5.40 -1.82 -8.88
C VAL A 122 -4.16 -1.41 -9.69
N VAL A 123 -3.77 -2.20 -10.69
CA VAL A 123 -2.66 -1.87 -11.60
C VAL A 123 -2.87 -0.53 -12.31
N THR A 124 -4.13 -0.13 -12.54
CA THR A 124 -4.47 1.16 -13.14
C THR A 124 -4.15 2.36 -12.25
N GLY A 125 -3.87 2.13 -10.96
CA GLY A 125 -3.54 3.17 -9.99
C GLY A 125 -2.04 3.37 -9.74
N GLY A 126 -1.16 2.53 -10.29
CA GLY A 126 0.28 2.66 -10.04
C GLY A 126 0.61 2.65 -8.53
N ILE A 127 1.38 3.64 -8.06
CA ILE A 127 1.73 3.83 -6.63
C ILE A 127 0.90 4.90 -5.90
N THR A 128 -0.17 5.40 -6.51
CA THR A 128 -0.92 6.55 -5.96
C THR A 128 -1.83 6.18 -4.78
N ASN A 129 -2.09 4.89 -4.55
CA ASN A 129 -3.10 4.40 -3.61
C ASN A 129 -4.51 4.99 -3.88
N SER A 130 -4.83 5.33 -5.13
CA SER A 130 -6.09 6.00 -5.48
C SER A 130 -7.17 5.05 -6.05
N VAL A 131 -6.87 3.77 -6.22
CA VAL A 131 -7.77 2.80 -6.85
C VAL A 131 -8.14 1.72 -5.84
N TYR A 132 -9.44 1.62 -5.55
CA TYR A 132 -9.99 0.70 -4.55
C TYR A 132 -10.92 -0.34 -5.18
N ILE A 133 -11.34 -1.31 -4.37
CA ILE A 133 -12.19 -2.42 -4.86
C ILE A 133 -13.52 -1.93 -5.47
N GLY A 134 -14.06 -0.82 -4.98
CA GLY A 134 -15.28 -0.21 -5.53
C GLY A 134 -15.08 0.35 -6.95
N ASP A 135 -13.90 0.87 -7.25
CA ASP A 135 -13.58 1.44 -8.56
C ASP A 135 -13.35 0.32 -9.59
N VAL A 136 -12.58 -0.70 -9.20
CA VAL A 136 -12.15 -1.77 -10.10
C VAL A 136 -13.28 -2.72 -10.50
N LEU A 137 -14.35 -2.79 -9.70
CA LEU A 137 -15.49 -3.67 -9.96
C LEU A 137 -16.09 -3.46 -11.35
N PHE A 138 -16.07 -2.22 -11.84
CA PHE A 138 -16.67 -1.84 -13.12
C PHE A 138 -15.69 -1.87 -14.31
N HIS A 139 -14.40 -2.11 -14.07
CA HIS A 139 -13.41 -2.15 -15.15
C HIS A 139 -13.73 -3.27 -16.15
N GLY A 140 -14.10 -4.45 -15.66
CA GLY A 140 -14.41 -5.61 -16.51
C GLY A 140 -15.61 -5.38 -17.43
N LEU A 141 -16.65 -4.67 -16.96
CA LEU A 141 -17.83 -4.35 -17.78
C LEU A 141 -17.46 -3.47 -18.97
N LYS A 142 -16.69 -2.41 -18.74
CA LYS A 142 -16.20 -1.51 -19.79
C LYS A 142 -15.36 -2.24 -20.83
N ILE A 143 -14.48 -3.14 -20.39
CA ILE A 143 -13.64 -3.96 -21.28
C ILE A 143 -14.53 -4.89 -22.13
N ALA A 144 -15.49 -5.57 -21.51
CA ALA A 144 -16.39 -6.48 -22.19
C ALA A 144 -17.26 -5.75 -23.23
N GLU A 145 -17.77 -4.56 -22.91
CA GLU A 145 -18.52 -3.70 -23.82
C GLU A 145 -17.69 -3.30 -25.04
N GLU A 146 -16.44 -2.85 -24.83
CA GLU A 146 -15.53 -2.48 -25.93
C GLU A 146 -15.21 -3.68 -26.83
N ILE A 147 -14.94 -4.85 -26.25
CA ILE A 147 -14.68 -6.08 -27.01
C ILE A 147 -15.93 -6.49 -27.81
N ALA A 148 -17.11 -6.46 -27.19
CA ALA A 148 -18.37 -6.82 -27.85
C ALA A 148 -18.68 -5.89 -29.03
N GLN A 149 -18.49 -4.58 -28.86
CA GLN A 149 -18.67 -3.61 -29.94
C GLN A 149 -17.77 -3.97 -31.14
N ARG A 150 -16.48 -4.24 -30.92
CA ARG A 150 -15.55 -4.61 -32.01
C ARG A 150 -15.94 -5.90 -32.72
N LEU A 151 -16.41 -6.91 -31.98
CA LEU A 151 -16.85 -8.18 -32.55
C LEU A 151 -18.16 -8.05 -33.34
N SER A 152 -19.02 -7.07 -33.00
CA SER A 152 -20.29 -6.85 -33.72
C SER A 152 -20.13 -6.22 -35.11
N TYR A 153 -18.94 -5.70 -35.43
CA TYR A 153 -18.58 -5.15 -36.75
C TYR A 153 -17.74 -6.11 -37.60
N VAL A 154 -17.60 -7.36 -37.17
CA VAL A 154 -16.97 -8.48 -37.91
C VAL A 154 -18.06 -9.41 -38.44
#